data_AF-A0A7K0FG29-F1
#
_entry.id   AF-A0A7K0FG29-F1
#
_cell.length_a   1.000
_cell.length_b   1.000
_cell.length_c   1.000
_cell.angle_alpha   90.00
_cell.angle_beta   90.00
_cell.angle_gamma   90.00
#
_symmetry.space_group_name_H-M   'P 1'
#
loop_
_entity.id
_entity.type
_entity.pdbx_description
1 polymer ?
#
loop_
_entity_poly.entity_id
_entity_poly.type
_entity_poly.pdbx_seq_one_letter_code
_entity_poly.pdbx_strand_id
1 'polypeptide(L)'
;MNYAIVIGIDHYEKKPLSGAVADAKAFANWLETKGGVQKENLKLFVSNSEDMLVSGPEIDIAIDKINRVARNNNETNRLYFYFSGHGIGVTFDNTALCLRLWPALINHCISGLDYRTWFTNAGAFDEVLIFFDCCREHDTLIKGNSPAGSWNLPIGNRNPKVLICNSTAYGKLSYEVIIDPPGESKSETDGLPKESASDKKRGAFTTFLIDSLNGDADSDGTGQITALALKDHIRNNFKSHAEKFKKTQDAVADTLNGGDQILICTVPVILPQFNCEITFERNSNVTLYGPNLEDLWTGDVVVGQVLQRNLDKGFYQLKDNLDTTVPPKNFTNYSPKTISYERF
;
A
#
# COMPACT_ATOMS: atom_id res chain seq x y z
N MET A 1 -8.24 6.42 -21.25
CA MET A 1 -8.28 7.49 -20.22
C MET A 1 -8.21 6.93 -18.79
N ASN A 2 -7.45 7.58 -17.91
CA ASN A 2 -7.30 7.17 -16.49
C ASN A 2 -7.92 8.22 -15.56
N TYR A 3 -8.67 7.77 -14.55
CA TYR A 3 -9.33 8.59 -13.55
C TYR A 3 -8.93 8.15 -12.15
N ALA A 4 -8.99 9.07 -11.18
CA ALA A 4 -8.67 8.74 -9.80
C ALA A 4 -9.55 9.47 -8.78
N ILE A 5 -9.97 8.73 -7.75
CA ILE A 5 -10.46 9.26 -6.48
C ILE A 5 -9.46 8.86 -5.40
N VAL A 6 -8.88 9.84 -4.71
CA VAL A 6 -7.86 9.64 -3.69
C VAL A 6 -8.31 10.34 -2.42
N ILE A 7 -8.40 9.60 -1.31
CA ILE A 7 -8.93 10.08 -0.04
C ILE A 7 -7.89 9.86 1.07
N GLY A 8 -7.61 10.90 1.86
CA GLY A 8 -6.71 10.83 3.01
C GLY A 8 -7.24 11.62 4.20
N ILE A 9 -7.45 10.96 5.34
CA ILE A 9 -8.07 11.59 6.51
C ILE A 9 -7.18 11.41 7.74
N ASP A 10 -6.65 12.52 8.24
CA ASP A 10 -5.91 12.62 9.51
C ASP A 10 -6.75 13.27 10.61
N HIS A 11 -7.53 14.29 10.25
CA HIS A 11 -8.14 15.23 11.18
C HIS A 11 -9.50 14.73 11.70
N TYR A 12 -9.53 13.51 12.24
CA TYR A 12 -10.68 12.99 12.97
C TYR A 12 -10.85 13.74 14.29
N GLU A 13 -12.10 14.03 14.69
CA GLU A 13 -12.37 14.70 15.98
C GLU A 13 -11.85 13.91 17.18
N LYS A 14 -11.88 12.58 17.08
CA LYS A 14 -11.27 11.65 18.03
C LYS A 14 -10.41 10.66 17.27
N LYS A 15 -9.29 10.24 17.88
CA LYS A 15 -8.28 9.36 17.26
C LYS A 15 -7.65 9.96 15.98
N PRO A 16 -7.06 11.18 16.03
CA PRO A 16 -6.39 11.74 14.88
C PRO A 16 -5.24 10.83 14.40
N LEU A 17 -5.01 10.84 13.10
CA LEU A 17 -3.84 10.22 12.45
C LEU A 17 -2.85 11.30 12.02
N SER A 18 -1.69 10.90 11.51
CA SER A 18 -0.66 11.85 11.10
C SER A 18 -0.02 11.57 9.73
N GLY A 19 -0.30 10.42 9.12
CA GLY A 19 0.27 10.00 7.85
C GLY A 19 -0.75 9.84 6.72
N ALA A 20 -2.06 9.81 6.99
CA ALA A 20 -3.05 9.46 5.97
C ALA A 20 -3.21 10.54 4.89
N VAL A 21 -3.09 11.82 5.25
CA VAL A 21 -3.07 12.91 4.26
C VAL A 21 -1.77 12.88 3.45
N ALA A 22 -0.64 12.60 4.09
CA ALA A 22 0.66 12.49 3.42
C ALA A 22 0.67 11.33 2.42
N ASP A 23 0.10 10.19 2.80
CA ASP A 23 -0.08 9.01 1.97
C ASP A 23 -0.94 9.29 0.72
N ALA A 24 -2.11 9.90 0.92
CA ALA A 24 -3.00 10.27 -0.18
C ALA A 24 -2.33 11.24 -1.16
N LYS A 25 -1.61 12.25 -0.65
CA LYS A 25 -0.85 13.18 -1.50
C LYS A 25 0.27 12.48 -2.26
N ALA A 26 0.99 11.57 -1.62
CA ALA A 26 2.08 10.81 -2.25
C ALA A 26 1.56 9.91 -3.38
N PHE A 27 0.45 9.20 -3.14
CA PHE A 27 -0.16 8.36 -4.15
C PHE A 27 -0.75 9.19 -5.30
N ALA A 28 -1.40 10.32 -5.01
CA ALA A 28 -1.87 11.25 -6.04
C ALA A 28 -0.72 11.78 -6.91
N ASN A 29 0.40 12.17 -6.31
CA ASN A 29 1.59 12.58 -7.04
C ASN A 29 2.15 11.45 -7.92
N TRP A 30 2.19 10.21 -7.42
CA TRP A 30 2.58 9.06 -8.23
C TRP A 30 1.63 8.84 -9.43
N LEU A 31 0.32 8.98 -9.21
CA LEU A 31 -0.68 8.84 -10.28
C LEU A 31 -0.50 9.89 -11.39
N GLU A 32 -0.22 11.14 -11.04
CA GLU A 32 0.01 12.21 -12.02
C GLU A 32 1.32 12.03 -12.79
N THR A 33 2.37 11.62 -12.10
CA THR A 33 3.73 11.56 -12.69
C THR A 33 4.04 10.25 -13.41
N LYS A 34 3.48 9.13 -12.94
CA LYS A 34 3.80 7.77 -13.43
C LYS A 34 2.56 6.91 -13.71
N GLY A 35 1.46 7.13 -13.00
CA GLY A 35 0.19 6.40 -13.22
C GLY A 35 -0.64 6.88 -14.41
N GLY A 36 -0.21 7.93 -15.11
CA GLY A 36 -0.86 8.45 -16.31
C GLY A 36 -2.24 9.09 -16.07
N VAL A 37 -2.53 9.52 -14.84
CA VAL A 37 -3.77 10.23 -14.50
C VAL A 37 -3.54 11.72 -14.72
N GLN A 38 -4.30 12.32 -15.64
CA GLN A 38 -4.26 13.78 -15.81
C GLN A 38 -4.91 14.48 -14.59
N LYS A 39 -4.39 15.64 -14.20
CA LYS A 39 -4.78 16.38 -13.00
C LYS A 39 -6.29 16.64 -12.89
N GLU A 40 -6.93 16.94 -14.01
CA GLU A 40 -8.36 17.18 -14.19
C GLU A 40 -9.22 15.95 -13.86
N ASN A 41 -8.67 14.75 -14.10
CA ASN A 41 -9.29 13.44 -13.86
C ASN A 41 -8.98 12.88 -12.48
N LEU A 42 -8.15 13.57 -11.70
CA LEU A 42 -7.84 13.25 -10.32
C LEU A 42 -8.72 14.10 -9.38
N LYS A 43 -9.35 13.45 -8.40
CA LYS A 43 -10.03 14.11 -7.28
C LYS A 43 -9.35 13.68 -5.98
N LEU A 44 -8.73 14.65 -5.32
CA LEU A 44 -8.05 14.47 -4.05
C LEU A 44 -8.91 15.07 -2.93
N PHE A 45 -9.35 14.22 -2.01
CA PHE A 45 -10.08 14.60 -0.81
C PHE A 45 -9.17 14.40 0.40
N VAL A 46 -8.68 15.50 0.97
CA VAL A 46 -7.78 15.43 2.13
C VAL A 46 -8.32 16.28 3.26
N SER A 47 -8.39 15.71 4.47
CA SER A 47 -8.75 16.49 5.65
C SER A 47 -7.68 17.53 6.00
N ASN A 48 -8.09 18.67 6.55
CA ASN A 48 -7.21 19.60 7.28
C ASN A 48 -7.89 20.12 8.55
N SER A 49 -7.21 20.94 9.36
CA SER A 49 -7.76 21.45 10.63
C SER A 49 -9.03 22.31 10.47
N GLU A 50 -9.23 22.94 9.31
CA GLU A 50 -10.36 23.85 9.01
C GLU A 50 -11.50 23.15 8.23
N ASP A 51 -11.19 22.05 7.54
CA ASP A 51 -12.03 21.44 6.50
C ASP A 51 -13.10 20.49 7.04
N MET A 52 -14.23 21.06 7.46
CA MET A 52 -15.16 20.37 8.34
C MET A 52 -15.79 19.07 7.81
N LEU A 53 -15.74 18.69 6.52
CA LEU A 53 -16.29 17.41 6.07
C LEU A 53 -15.63 16.90 4.77
N VAL A 54 -14.75 15.90 4.83
CA VAL A 54 -14.68 14.95 3.71
C VAL A 54 -15.94 14.08 3.83
N SER A 55 -16.95 14.38 3.01
CA SER A 55 -18.27 13.76 3.11
C SER A 55 -18.53 12.70 2.04
N GLY A 56 -19.34 11.70 2.38
CA GLY A 56 -19.82 10.69 1.41
C GLY A 56 -20.49 11.31 0.17
N PRO A 57 -21.41 12.28 0.32
CA PRO A 57 -22.05 12.94 -0.81
C PRO A 57 -21.09 13.63 -1.80
N GLU A 58 -20.01 14.27 -1.33
CA GLU A 58 -19.04 14.89 -2.24
C GLU A 58 -18.23 13.85 -3.03
N ILE A 59 -17.88 12.74 -2.38
CA ILE A 59 -17.25 11.59 -3.02
C ILE A 59 -18.20 11.02 -4.08
N ASP A 60 -19.48 10.86 -3.76
CA ASP A 60 -20.50 10.36 -4.69
C ASP A 60 -20.68 11.27 -5.90
N ILE A 61 -20.72 12.59 -5.70
CA ILE A 61 -20.81 13.57 -6.79
C ILE A 61 -19.59 13.48 -7.71
N ALA A 62 -18.39 13.32 -7.15
CA ALA A 62 -17.17 13.15 -7.93
C ALA A 62 -17.18 11.86 -8.76
N ILE A 63 -17.59 10.74 -8.16
CA ILE A 63 -17.69 9.46 -8.84
C ILE A 63 -18.76 9.50 -9.94
N ASP A 64 -19.94 10.07 -9.68
CA ASP A 64 -21.00 10.18 -10.70
C ASP A 64 -20.54 11.00 -11.91
N LYS A 65 -19.81 12.11 -11.68
CA LYS A 65 -19.21 12.90 -12.77
C LYS A 65 -18.22 12.07 -13.59
N ILE A 66 -17.31 11.34 -12.94
CA ILE A 66 -16.36 10.46 -13.63
C ILE A 66 -17.10 9.38 -14.43
N ASN A 67 -18.09 8.71 -13.83
CA ASN A 67 -18.89 7.68 -14.48
C ASN A 67 -19.60 8.19 -15.75
N ARG A 68 -20.15 9.41 -15.71
CA ARG A 68 -20.79 10.03 -16.89
C ARG A 68 -19.79 10.29 -18.02
N VAL A 69 -18.61 10.82 -17.69
CA VAL A 69 -17.56 11.10 -18.69
C VAL A 69 -17.02 9.80 -19.27
N ALA A 70 -16.65 8.84 -18.41
CA ALA A 70 -16.08 7.55 -18.83
C ALA A 70 -17.05 6.73 -19.70
N ARG A 71 -18.35 6.68 -19.37
CA ARG A 71 -19.35 5.97 -20.20
C ARG A 71 -19.47 6.52 -21.62
N ASN A 72 -19.28 7.83 -21.79
CA ASN A 72 -19.38 8.47 -23.10
C ASN A 72 -18.05 8.43 -23.88
N ASN A 73 -16.98 7.89 -23.28
CA ASN A 73 -15.69 7.72 -23.93
C ASN A 73 -15.55 6.29 -24.51
N ASN A 74 -15.09 6.20 -25.76
CA ASN A 74 -14.84 4.94 -26.47
C ASN A 74 -13.43 4.36 -26.23
N GLU A 75 -12.54 5.11 -25.59
CA GLU A 75 -11.22 4.61 -25.17
C GLU A 75 -11.31 3.63 -24.00
N THR A 76 -10.22 2.88 -23.78
CA THR A 76 -10.03 2.09 -22.55
C THR A 76 -10.05 3.01 -21.33
N ASN A 77 -10.93 2.75 -20.37
CA ASN A 77 -11.10 3.56 -19.17
C ASN A 77 -10.63 2.81 -17.92
N ARG A 78 -9.76 3.45 -17.14
CA ARG A 78 -9.28 2.94 -15.87
C ARG A 78 -9.68 3.85 -14.72
N LEU A 79 -10.14 3.28 -13.61
CA LEU A 79 -10.36 3.99 -12.35
C LEU A 79 -9.37 3.52 -11.28
N TYR A 80 -8.70 4.48 -10.63
CA TYR A 80 -8.01 4.29 -9.37
C TYR A 80 -8.89 4.78 -8.22
N PHE A 81 -9.08 3.97 -7.19
CA PHE A 81 -9.72 4.36 -5.94
C PHE A 81 -8.77 4.09 -4.78
N TYR A 82 -8.37 5.14 -4.08
CA TYR A 82 -7.41 5.06 -2.98
C TYR A 82 -8.01 5.68 -1.72
N PHE A 83 -7.85 4.99 -0.59
CA PHE A 83 -8.23 5.49 0.73
C PHE A 83 -7.12 5.24 1.75
N SER A 84 -6.73 6.27 2.50
CA SER A 84 -5.92 6.16 3.72
C SER A 84 -6.63 6.83 4.90
N GLY A 85 -6.68 6.14 6.04
CA GLY A 85 -7.36 6.61 7.24
C GLY A 85 -7.80 5.47 8.16
N HIS A 86 -8.78 5.74 9.02
CA HIS A 86 -9.41 4.69 9.84
C HIS A 86 -10.30 3.78 9.01
N GLY A 87 -10.22 2.49 9.29
CA GLY A 87 -10.99 1.44 8.63
C GLY A 87 -11.45 0.39 9.62
N ILE A 88 -12.61 -0.21 9.34
CA ILE A 88 -13.23 -1.20 10.21
C ILE A 88 -13.68 -2.38 9.36
N GLY A 89 -13.25 -3.58 9.75
CA GLY A 89 -13.65 -4.83 9.12
C GLY A 89 -15.06 -5.20 9.56
N VAL A 90 -16.05 -4.88 8.72
CA VAL A 90 -17.46 -5.22 8.97
C VAL A 90 -17.72 -6.69 8.63
N THR A 91 -17.19 -7.15 7.50
CA THR A 91 -17.17 -8.56 7.08
C THR A 91 -15.83 -8.88 6.42
N PHE A 92 -15.60 -10.15 6.09
CA PHE A 92 -14.40 -10.56 5.37
C PHE A 92 -14.17 -9.76 4.07
N ASP A 93 -15.24 -9.39 3.37
CA ASP A 93 -15.18 -8.66 2.09
C ASP A 93 -15.45 -7.16 2.23
N ASN A 94 -16.06 -6.71 3.33
CA ASN A 94 -16.44 -5.31 3.51
C ASN A 94 -15.64 -4.61 4.60
N THR A 95 -15.04 -3.49 4.20
CA THR A 95 -14.37 -2.55 5.09
C THR A 95 -15.17 -1.25 5.09
N ALA A 96 -15.60 -0.80 6.28
CA ALA A 96 -16.12 0.55 6.44
C ALA A 96 -14.94 1.53 6.47
N LEU A 97 -14.89 2.44 5.50
CA LEU A 97 -13.87 3.48 5.38
C LEU A 97 -14.35 4.70 6.16
N CYS A 98 -13.70 4.99 7.29
CA CYS A 98 -14.19 5.98 8.25
C CYS A 98 -13.92 7.40 7.76
N LEU A 99 -14.97 8.21 7.67
CA LEU A 99 -14.88 9.61 7.30
C LEU A 99 -14.66 10.49 8.55
N ARG A 100 -14.35 11.77 8.34
CA ARG A 100 -13.85 12.71 9.38
C ARG A 100 -14.57 12.68 10.72
N LEU A 101 -15.91 12.65 10.73
CA LEU A 101 -16.68 12.69 11.99
C LEU A 101 -16.71 11.37 12.75
N TRP A 102 -16.20 10.27 12.21
CA TRP A 102 -16.01 9.05 13.00
C TRP A 102 -14.88 9.26 14.03
N PRO A 103 -14.98 8.75 15.26
CA PRO A 103 -16.08 8.01 15.87
C PRO A 103 -17.12 8.89 16.59
N ALA A 104 -17.05 10.23 16.50
CA ALA A 104 -18.00 11.14 17.14
C ALA A 104 -19.44 10.94 16.61
N LEU A 105 -19.57 10.72 15.30
CA LEU A 105 -20.78 10.25 14.64
C LEU A 105 -20.57 8.79 14.21
N ILE A 106 -21.21 7.87 14.93
CA ILE A 106 -21.19 6.43 14.61
C ILE A 106 -21.73 6.23 13.19
N ASN A 107 -21.11 5.31 12.43
CA ASN A 107 -21.43 5.03 11.01
C ASN A 107 -21.19 6.20 10.04
N HIS A 108 -20.43 7.23 10.44
CA HIS A 108 -19.91 8.22 9.50
C HIS A 108 -18.75 7.63 8.68
N CYS A 109 -19.08 6.62 7.89
CA CYS A 109 -18.19 5.80 7.09
C CYS A 109 -18.84 5.52 5.73
N ILE A 110 -18.05 5.17 4.73
CA ILE A 110 -18.53 4.62 3.45
C ILE A 110 -18.20 3.13 3.33
N SER A 111 -19.02 2.38 2.60
CA SER A 111 -18.87 0.93 2.41
C SER A 111 -17.91 0.62 1.27
N GLY A 112 -16.70 0.13 1.56
CA GLY A 112 -15.73 -0.23 0.52
C GLY A 112 -16.28 -1.25 -0.49
N LEU A 113 -17.11 -2.19 -0.02
CA LEU A 113 -17.78 -3.17 -0.88
C LEU A 113 -18.83 -2.55 -1.81
N ASP A 114 -19.66 -1.64 -1.30
CA ASP A 114 -20.74 -1.04 -2.11
C ASP A 114 -20.16 -0.07 -3.15
N TYR A 115 -19.11 0.67 -2.81
CA TYR A 115 -18.39 1.51 -3.75
C TYR A 115 -17.70 0.68 -4.84
N ARG A 116 -17.05 -0.43 -4.49
CA ARG A 116 -16.54 -1.38 -5.49
C ARG A 116 -17.65 -1.86 -6.41
N THR A 117 -18.78 -2.27 -5.84
CA THR A 117 -19.95 -2.74 -6.59
C THR A 117 -20.45 -1.67 -7.55
N TRP A 118 -20.43 -0.41 -7.13
CA TRP A 118 -20.78 0.71 -7.99
C TRP A 118 -19.81 0.84 -9.17
N PHE A 119 -18.50 0.80 -8.94
CA PHE A 119 -17.51 0.92 -10.01
C PHE A 119 -17.64 -0.20 -11.04
N THR A 120 -17.93 -1.42 -10.59
CA THR A 120 -18.14 -2.56 -11.49
C THR A 120 -19.45 -2.45 -12.26
N ASN A 121 -20.53 -2.02 -11.60
CA ASN A 121 -21.86 -1.96 -12.19
C ASN A 121 -22.10 -0.69 -13.02
N ALA A 122 -21.30 0.37 -12.85
CA ALA A 122 -21.45 1.61 -13.61
C ALA A 122 -21.21 1.46 -15.11
N GLY A 123 -20.66 0.31 -15.56
CA GLY A 123 -20.40 -0.01 -16.98
C GLY A 123 -19.48 1.01 -17.66
N ALA A 124 -18.70 1.75 -16.87
CA ALA A 124 -17.92 2.90 -17.31
C ALA A 124 -16.44 2.56 -17.58
N PHE A 125 -15.92 1.56 -16.88
CA PHE A 125 -14.48 1.25 -16.83
C PHE A 125 -14.18 -0.14 -17.38
N ASP A 126 -13.03 -0.29 -18.01
CA ASP A 126 -12.44 -1.55 -18.42
C ASP A 126 -11.53 -2.11 -17.31
N GLU A 127 -11.01 -1.23 -16.43
CA GLU A 127 -10.12 -1.58 -15.33
C GLU A 127 -10.44 -0.76 -14.08
N VAL A 128 -10.47 -1.40 -12.91
CA VAL A 128 -10.67 -0.76 -11.60
C VAL A 128 -9.59 -1.24 -10.63
N LEU A 129 -8.81 -0.32 -10.07
CA LEU A 129 -7.76 -0.60 -9.11
C LEU A 129 -8.09 0.08 -7.78
N ILE A 130 -8.21 -0.69 -6.71
CA ILE A 130 -8.65 -0.23 -5.39
C ILE A 130 -7.55 -0.49 -4.37
N PHE A 131 -7.20 0.52 -3.57
CA PHE A 131 -6.17 0.45 -2.54
C PHE A 131 -6.70 1.04 -1.23
N PHE A 132 -6.73 0.21 -0.18
CA PHE A 132 -7.13 0.63 1.16
C PHE A 132 -5.94 0.54 2.10
N ASP A 133 -5.43 1.69 2.53
CA ASP A 133 -4.47 1.79 3.65
C ASP A 133 -5.20 2.15 4.94
N CYS A 134 -5.83 1.14 5.53
CA CYS A 134 -6.59 1.30 6.77
C CYS A 134 -6.68 -0.01 7.54
N CYS A 135 -6.94 0.07 8.85
CA CYS A 135 -7.23 -1.10 9.66
C CYS A 135 -8.44 -1.89 9.14
N ARG A 136 -8.53 -3.16 9.54
CA ARG A 136 -9.70 -4.01 9.32
C ARG A 136 -10.11 -4.72 10.61
N GLU A 137 -9.93 -4.05 11.75
CA GLU A 137 -10.36 -4.57 13.05
C GLU A 137 -11.86 -4.84 13.08
N HIS A 138 -12.26 -5.89 13.78
CA HIS A 138 -13.64 -6.35 13.77
C HIS A 138 -14.53 -5.47 14.64
N ASP A 139 -15.51 -4.83 14.01
CA ASP A 139 -16.63 -4.21 14.71
C ASP A 139 -17.88 -4.29 13.83
N THR A 140 -18.81 -5.17 14.20
CA THR A 140 -20.07 -5.41 13.47
C THR A 140 -21.15 -4.38 13.76
N LEU A 141 -20.95 -3.52 14.77
CA LEU A 141 -21.87 -2.44 15.07
C LEU A 141 -21.68 -1.26 14.10
N ILE A 142 -20.52 -1.19 13.45
CA ILE A 142 -20.24 -0.19 12.43
C ILE A 142 -20.73 -0.64 11.07
N LYS A 143 -21.37 0.29 10.35
CA LYS A 143 -21.81 0.14 8.97
C LYS A 143 -21.23 1.27 8.14
N GLY A 144 -20.73 0.91 6.96
CA GLY A 144 -20.44 1.88 5.92
C GLY A 144 -21.72 2.22 5.16
N ASN A 145 -21.90 3.50 4.81
CA ASN A 145 -23.00 3.92 3.95
C ASN A 145 -22.71 3.50 2.51
N SER A 146 -23.73 2.99 1.82
CA SER A 146 -23.66 2.75 0.38
C SER A 146 -23.64 4.08 -0.38
N PRO A 147 -23.12 4.11 -1.62
CA PRO A 147 -23.18 5.31 -2.45
C PRO A 147 -24.63 5.76 -2.70
N ALA A 148 -24.80 7.04 -3.01
CA ALA A 148 -26.07 7.55 -3.51
C ALA A 148 -26.46 6.93 -4.87
N GLY A 149 -27.77 6.79 -5.11
CA GLY A 149 -28.32 6.36 -6.42
C GLY A 149 -28.32 4.84 -6.65
N SER A 150 -28.39 4.44 -7.92
CA SER A 150 -28.54 3.03 -8.35
C SER A 150 -27.20 2.29 -8.47
N TRP A 151 -26.38 2.34 -7.42
CA TRP A 151 -25.03 1.75 -7.39
C TRP A 151 -25.03 0.22 -7.60
N ASN A 152 -26.11 -0.46 -7.22
CA ASN A 152 -26.25 -1.91 -7.31
C ASN A 152 -26.84 -2.39 -8.65
N LEU A 153 -27.27 -1.48 -9.52
CA LEU A 153 -27.84 -1.83 -10.83
C LEU A 153 -26.75 -1.78 -11.90
N PRO A 154 -26.53 -2.85 -12.68
CA PRO A 154 -25.66 -2.79 -13.85
C PRO A 154 -26.20 -1.80 -14.88
N ILE A 155 -25.40 -0.79 -15.21
CA ILE A 155 -25.73 0.26 -16.17
C ILE A 155 -24.59 0.29 -17.21
N GLY A 156 -24.81 -0.31 -18.37
CA GLY A 156 -23.85 -0.32 -19.49
C GLY A 156 -23.25 -1.70 -19.78
N ASN A 157 -22.26 -1.73 -20.68
CA ASN A 157 -21.79 -2.98 -21.31
C ASN A 157 -20.35 -3.36 -20.91
N ARG A 158 -19.61 -2.49 -20.22
CA ARG A 158 -18.24 -2.82 -19.78
C ARG A 158 -18.28 -3.66 -18.51
N ASN A 159 -17.41 -4.67 -18.44
CA ASN A 159 -17.18 -5.48 -17.26
C ASN A 159 -15.70 -5.37 -16.88
N PRO A 160 -15.35 -4.59 -15.83
CA PRO A 160 -13.96 -4.27 -15.58
C PRO A 160 -13.17 -5.46 -15.04
N LYS A 161 -11.90 -5.52 -15.44
CA LYS A 161 -10.84 -6.21 -14.70
C LYS A 161 -10.61 -5.47 -13.38
N VAL A 162 -10.48 -6.17 -12.26
CA VAL A 162 -10.36 -5.53 -10.94
C VAL A 162 -9.11 -6.00 -10.21
N LEU A 163 -8.40 -5.05 -9.60
CA LEU A 163 -7.40 -5.29 -8.55
C LEU A 163 -7.87 -4.61 -7.26
N ILE A 164 -7.75 -5.31 -6.13
CA ILE A 164 -8.05 -4.78 -4.80
C ILE A 164 -6.89 -5.10 -3.89
N CYS A 165 -6.35 -4.10 -3.21
CA CYS A 165 -5.32 -4.28 -2.20
C CYS A 165 -5.79 -3.69 -0.86
N ASN A 166 -5.72 -4.50 0.18
CA ASN A 166 -5.93 -4.10 1.56
C ASN A 166 -4.57 -4.11 2.26
N SER A 167 -4.25 -3.04 3.00
CA SER A 167 -3.00 -2.94 3.74
C SER A 167 -2.86 -3.96 4.86
N THR A 168 -3.97 -4.57 5.29
CA THR A 168 -3.98 -5.60 6.34
C THR A 168 -5.05 -6.66 6.10
N ALA A 169 -4.84 -7.85 6.64
CA ALA A 169 -5.82 -8.94 6.64
C ALA A 169 -7.07 -8.59 7.48
N TYR A 170 -8.17 -9.29 7.22
CA TYR A 170 -9.39 -9.10 8.00
C TYR A 170 -9.16 -9.38 9.50
N GLY A 171 -9.66 -8.49 10.37
CA GLY A 171 -9.48 -8.54 11.82
C GLY A 171 -8.12 -8.05 12.32
N LYS A 172 -7.30 -7.39 11.47
CA LYS A 172 -5.94 -6.93 11.82
C LYS A 172 -5.78 -5.41 11.69
N LEU A 173 -4.69 -4.92 12.25
CA LEU A 173 -4.29 -3.51 12.28
C LEU A 173 -3.45 -3.12 11.06
N SER A 174 -3.53 -1.85 10.65
CA SER A 174 -2.57 -1.18 9.75
C SER A 174 -1.78 -0.12 10.53
N TYR A 175 -0.54 0.14 10.16
CA TYR A 175 0.36 1.01 10.92
C TYR A 175 1.05 2.09 10.08
N GLU A 176 1.25 3.25 10.69
CA GLU A 176 2.18 4.28 10.22
C GLU A 176 3.63 3.94 10.60
N VAL A 177 4.57 4.31 9.74
CA VAL A 177 6.03 4.20 9.90
C VAL A 177 6.68 5.58 9.71
N ILE A 178 7.86 5.76 10.29
CA ILE A 178 8.67 6.95 10.08
C ILE A 178 9.57 6.68 8.88
N ILE A 179 9.50 7.54 7.87
CA ILE A 179 10.38 7.49 6.70
C ILE A 179 11.45 8.57 6.87
N ASP A 180 12.72 8.15 6.80
CA ASP A 180 13.83 9.08 6.64
C ASP A 180 13.90 9.50 5.16
N PRO A 181 13.96 10.81 4.83
CA PRO A 181 14.02 11.24 3.45
C PRO A 181 15.27 10.67 2.75
N PRO A 182 15.15 10.19 1.50
CA PRO A 182 16.29 9.64 0.78
C PRO A 182 17.30 10.76 0.49
N GLY A 183 18.44 10.76 1.21
CA GLY A 183 19.62 11.54 0.84
C GLY A 183 20.11 12.62 1.81
N GLU A 184 19.51 12.81 2.98
CA GLU A 184 20.10 13.72 3.99
C GLU A 184 21.24 13.01 4.74
N SER A 185 22.45 13.10 4.17
CA SER A 185 23.62 13.33 5.01
C SER A 185 23.29 14.49 5.95
N LYS A 186 23.56 14.33 7.24
CA LYS A 186 23.41 15.39 8.25
C LYS A 186 24.28 16.60 7.87
N SER A 187 23.80 17.47 6.99
CA SER A 187 24.41 18.78 6.75
C SER A 187 23.54 19.83 7.42
N GLU A 188 24.06 20.38 8.52
CA GLU A 188 23.60 21.63 9.10
C GLU A 188 23.84 22.76 8.08
N THR A 189 22.85 23.08 7.25
CA THR A 189 22.84 24.36 6.54
C THR A 189 21.43 24.92 6.40
N ASP A 190 21.37 26.22 6.63
CA ASP A 190 20.21 27.06 6.88
C ASP A 190 19.19 27.18 5.73
N GLY A 191 17.92 27.38 6.10
CA GLY A 191 17.07 28.37 5.42
C GLY A 191 15.84 27.91 4.62
N LEU A 192 15.54 26.61 4.50
CA LEU A 192 14.29 26.15 3.88
C LEU A 192 13.24 25.79 4.96
N PRO A 193 11.93 25.90 4.68
CA PRO A 193 10.91 25.56 5.66
C PRO A 193 11.12 24.11 6.11
N LYS A 194 11.32 23.92 7.43
CA LYS A 194 11.41 22.58 8.01
C LYS A 194 10.13 21.84 7.65
N GLU A 195 10.25 20.76 6.88
CA GLU A 195 9.18 19.79 6.68
C GLU A 195 8.58 19.46 8.05
N SER A 196 7.24 19.46 8.11
CA SER A 196 6.55 19.23 9.37
C SER A 196 6.81 17.78 9.81
N ALA A 197 6.85 17.51 11.12
CA ALA A 197 7.05 16.14 11.61
C ALA A 197 5.97 15.14 11.12
N SER A 198 4.82 15.64 10.65
CA SER A 198 3.80 14.85 9.94
C SER A 198 4.21 14.42 8.54
N ASP A 199 5.03 15.19 7.82
CA ASP A 199 5.49 14.83 6.46
C ASP A 199 6.45 13.62 6.48
N LYS A 200 7.02 13.30 7.65
CA LYS A 200 7.93 12.15 7.88
C LYS A 200 7.21 10.86 8.24
N LYS A 201 5.88 10.88 8.43
CA LYS A 201 5.09 9.69 8.75
C LYS A 201 4.20 9.30 7.58
N ARG A 202 4.15 8.01 7.30
CA ARG A 202 3.35 7.41 6.23
C ARG A 202 2.86 6.03 6.62
N GLY A 203 1.80 5.54 5.99
CA GLY A 203 1.40 4.15 6.10
C GLY A 203 2.50 3.22 5.61
N ALA A 204 2.77 2.15 6.36
CA ALA A 204 3.72 1.11 5.95
C ALA A 204 3.36 0.56 4.57
N PHE A 205 2.06 0.34 4.34
CA PHE A 205 1.55 -0.18 3.08
C PHE A 205 1.68 0.83 1.94
N THR A 206 1.32 2.09 2.14
CA THR A 206 1.46 3.10 1.09
C THR A 206 2.91 3.33 0.68
N THR A 207 3.83 3.31 1.64
CA THR A 207 5.27 3.38 1.37
C THR A 207 5.71 2.24 0.46
N PHE A 208 5.45 1.01 0.90
CA PHE A 208 5.76 -0.20 0.14
C PHE A 208 5.09 -0.23 -1.23
N LEU A 209 3.82 0.18 -1.33
CA LEU A 209 3.05 0.22 -2.57
C LEU A 209 3.69 1.17 -3.59
N ILE A 210 4.10 2.37 -3.16
CA ILE A 210 4.74 3.33 -4.06
C ILE A 210 6.10 2.80 -4.53
N ASP A 211 6.90 2.20 -3.64
CA ASP A 211 8.19 1.60 -4.01
C ASP A 211 8.01 0.43 -4.98
N SER A 212 7.02 -0.43 -4.71
CA SER A 212 6.59 -1.53 -5.60
C SER A 212 6.27 -1.02 -7.01
N LEU A 213 5.45 0.03 -7.09
CA LEU A 213 5.04 0.65 -8.34
C LEU A 213 6.15 1.47 -9.03
N ASN A 214 7.21 1.81 -8.30
CA ASN A 214 8.38 2.49 -8.85
C ASN A 214 9.43 1.53 -9.42
N GLY A 215 9.30 0.23 -9.17
CA GLY A 215 10.16 -0.78 -9.77
C GLY A 215 10.32 -2.04 -8.92
N ASP A 216 10.08 -1.99 -7.62
CA ASP A 216 10.39 -3.12 -6.74
C ASP A 216 9.49 -4.34 -7.02
N ALA A 217 8.32 -4.15 -7.64
CA ALA A 217 7.48 -5.25 -8.09
C ALA A 217 7.91 -5.87 -9.44
N ASP A 218 8.93 -5.33 -10.14
CA ASP A 218 9.46 -5.85 -11.42
C ASP A 218 10.36 -7.08 -11.18
N SER A 219 9.81 -8.10 -10.53
CA SER A 219 10.56 -9.27 -10.07
C SER A 219 11.13 -10.11 -11.22
N ASP A 220 10.59 -9.99 -12.43
CA ASP A 220 11.07 -10.66 -13.65
C ASP A 220 11.96 -9.74 -14.51
N GLY A 221 12.01 -8.44 -14.24
CA GLY A 221 12.82 -7.43 -14.95
C GLY A 221 12.34 -7.17 -16.37
N THR A 222 11.04 -7.30 -16.61
CA THR A 222 10.43 -6.97 -17.90
C THR A 222 10.22 -5.47 -18.07
N GLY A 223 10.40 -4.68 -17.02
CA GLY A 223 10.05 -3.25 -16.98
C GLY A 223 8.55 -3.02 -16.93
N GLN A 224 7.74 -4.04 -16.63
CA GLN A 224 6.29 -3.98 -16.61
C GLN A 224 5.74 -4.42 -15.25
N ILE A 225 5.06 -3.51 -14.56
CA ILE A 225 4.35 -3.84 -13.33
C ILE A 225 2.91 -4.18 -13.67
N THR A 226 2.61 -5.48 -13.70
CA THR A 226 1.23 -5.97 -13.79
C THR A 226 0.58 -6.09 -12.42
N ALA A 227 -0.75 -6.22 -12.37
CA ALA A 227 -1.46 -6.52 -11.13
C ALA A 227 -1.02 -7.85 -10.51
N LEU A 228 -0.68 -8.86 -11.33
CA LEU A 228 -0.10 -10.10 -10.83
C LEU A 228 1.27 -9.86 -10.18
N ALA A 229 2.15 -9.11 -10.85
CA ALA A 229 3.48 -8.79 -10.33
C ALA A 229 3.40 -8.03 -8.99
N LEU A 230 2.52 -7.02 -8.90
CA LEU A 230 2.28 -6.28 -7.66
C LEU A 230 1.71 -7.20 -6.56
N LYS A 231 0.71 -8.03 -6.89
CA LYS A 231 0.10 -8.99 -5.95
C LYS A 231 1.14 -9.96 -5.38
N ASP A 232 1.98 -10.53 -6.24
CA ASP A 232 3.04 -11.45 -5.83
C ASP A 232 4.09 -10.74 -4.98
N HIS A 233 4.47 -9.51 -5.35
CA HIS A 233 5.43 -8.73 -4.59
C HIS A 233 4.90 -8.37 -3.18
N ILE A 234 3.63 -7.93 -3.07
CA ILE A 234 2.96 -7.69 -1.77
C ILE A 234 2.98 -8.96 -0.92
N ARG A 235 2.53 -10.09 -1.46
CA ARG A 235 2.46 -11.36 -0.73
C ARG A 235 3.82 -11.80 -0.21
N ASN A 236 4.87 -11.58 -0.98
CA ASN A 236 6.19 -12.13 -0.71
C ASN A 236 7.04 -11.22 0.19
N ASN A 237 6.90 -9.89 0.08
CA ASN A 237 7.86 -8.93 0.66
C ASN A 237 7.24 -7.92 1.63
N PHE A 238 5.91 -7.75 1.67
CA PHE A 238 5.34 -6.70 2.51
C PHE A 238 5.52 -6.98 4.01
N LYS A 239 5.40 -8.24 4.43
CA LYS A 239 5.56 -8.62 5.83
C LYS A 239 6.95 -8.26 6.36
N SER A 240 8.00 -8.65 5.63
CA SER A 240 9.39 -8.31 5.99
C SER A 240 9.62 -6.80 5.97
N HIS A 241 9.04 -6.09 5.00
CA HIS A 241 9.07 -4.62 4.98
C HIS A 241 8.44 -4.01 6.23
N ALA A 242 7.26 -4.47 6.67
CA ALA A 242 6.64 -4.00 7.91
C ALA A 242 7.49 -4.32 9.15
N GLU A 243 8.10 -5.52 9.18
CA GLU A 243 8.96 -5.97 10.29
C GLU A 243 10.24 -5.13 10.45
N LYS A 244 10.78 -4.57 9.35
CA LYS A 244 11.88 -3.58 9.38
C LYS A 244 11.54 -2.40 10.30
N PHE A 245 10.28 -1.97 10.32
CA PHE A 245 9.78 -0.88 11.16
C PHE A 245 9.20 -1.37 12.51
N LYS A 246 9.49 -2.62 12.89
CA LYS A 246 8.96 -3.27 14.10
C LYS A 246 7.43 -3.33 14.14
N LYS A 247 6.81 -3.50 12.97
CA LYS A 247 5.36 -3.71 12.83
C LYS A 247 5.09 -5.13 12.36
N THR A 248 3.96 -5.70 12.79
CA THR A 248 3.46 -6.98 12.30
C THR A 248 2.20 -6.71 11.50
N GLN A 249 2.33 -6.72 10.17
CA GLN A 249 1.26 -6.37 9.24
C GLN A 249 1.39 -7.21 7.98
N ASP A 250 0.29 -7.82 7.55
CA ASP A 250 0.21 -8.65 6.35
C ASP A 250 -0.86 -8.06 5.43
N ALA A 251 -0.45 -7.58 4.25
CA ALA A 251 -1.36 -7.03 3.25
C ALA A 251 -1.95 -8.14 2.39
N VAL A 252 -3.13 -7.89 1.84
CA VAL A 252 -3.87 -8.83 0.99
C VAL A 252 -4.18 -8.15 -0.33
N ALA A 253 -3.84 -8.80 -1.44
CA ALA A 253 -4.14 -8.32 -2.78
C ALA A 253 -4.86 -9.42 -3.58
N ASP A 254 -5.98 -9.04 -4.19
CA ASP A 254 -6.86 -9.93 -4.94
C ASP A 254 -7.23 -9.34 -6.30
N THR A 255 -7.49 -10.20 -7.26
CA THR A 255 -7.88 -9.81 -8.63
C THR A 255 -9.16 -10.50 -9.05
N LEU A 256 -10.04 -9.79 -9.77
CA LEU A 256 -11.29 -10.32 -10.30
C LEU A 256 -11.35 -10.10 -11.82
N ASN A 257 -12.16 -10.91 -12.52
CA ASN A 257 -12.44 -10.78 -13.95
C ASN A 257 -11.18 -10.71 -14.84
N GLY A 258 -10.13 -11.48 -14.52
CA GLY A 258 -8.86 -11.43 -15.26
C GLY A 258 -7.97 -10.24 -14.87
N GLY A 259 -8.17 -9.67 -13.68
CA GLY A 259 -7.42 -8.55 -13.12
C GLY A 259 -5.90 -8.72 -13.13
N ASP A 260 -5.39 -9.95 -13.04
CA ASP A 260 -3.96 -10.25 -13.12
C ASP A 260 -3.26 -9.66 -14.36
N GLN A 261 -4.00 -9.50 -15.47
CA GLN A 261 -3.49 -8.98 -16.73
C GLN A 261 -3.42 -7.44 -16.81
N ILE A 262 -3.89 -6.72 -15.79
CA ILE A 262 -3.83 -5.25 -15.81
C ILE A 262 -2.36 -4.82 -15.79
N LEU A 263 -1.90 -4.14 -16.85
CA LEU A 263 -0.60 -3.47 -16.87
C LEU A 263 -0.74 -2.15 -16.11
N ILE A 264 -0.26 -2.08 -14.87
CA ILE A 264 -0.43 -0.89 -14.02
C ILE A 264 0.45 0.24 -14.53
N CYS A 265 1.74 -0.03 -14.72
CA CYS A 265 2.71 0.93 -15.22
C CYS A 265 3.93 0.22 -15.83
N THR A 266 4.74 1.00 -16.54
CA THR A 266 6.05 0.58 -17.04
C THR A 266 7.13 1.33 -16.30
N VAL A 267 8.23 0.66 -16.00
CA VAL A 267 9.36 1.17 -15.22
C VAL A 267 10.66 0.89 -15.95
N PRO A 268 11.72 1.70 -15.76
CA PRO A 268 13.06 1.28 -16.11
C PRO A 268 13.39 -0.02 -15.38
N VAL A 269 14.13 -0.93 -16.03
CA VAL A 269 14.63 -2.12 -15.35
C VAL A 269 15.67 -1.67 -14.32
N ILE A 270 15.30 -1.71 -13.05
CA ILE A 270 16.18 -1.36 -11.92
C ILE A 270 16.75 -2.66 -11.35
N LEU A 271 18.08 -2.74 -11.26
CA LEU A 271 18.74 -3.79 -10.50
C LEU A 271 19.17 -3.20 -9.16
N PRO A 272 18.65 -3.72 -8.04
CA PRO A 272 19.04 -3.19 -6.74
C PRO A 272 20.51 -3.55 -6.46
N GLN A 273 21.23 -2.66 -5.76
CA GLN A 273 22.64 -2.90 -5.40
C GLN A 273 22.80 -4.13 -4.50
N PHE A 274 21.80 -4.39 -3.66
CA PHE A 274 21.62 -5.54 -2.79
C PHE A 274 20.13 -5.89 -2.75
N ASN A 275 19.79 -7.16 -2.53
CA ASN A 275 18.38 -7.62 -2.51
C ASN A 275 17.96 -8.22 -1.16
N CYS A 276 18.84 -8.16 -0.16
CA CYS A 276 18.54 -8.56 1.19
C CYS A 276 19.27 -7.66 2.19
N GLU A 277 18.53 -7.11 3.16
CA GLU A 277 19.08 -6.45 4.34
C GLU A 277 18.76 -7.27 5.60
N ILE A 278 19.78 -7.61 6.39
CA ILE A 278 19.61 -8.28 7.68
C ILE A 278 20.02 -7.32 8.78
N THR A 279 19.10 -6.97 9.69
CA THR A 279 19.37 -6.15 10.86
C THR A 279 19.54 -7.03 12.10
N PHE A 280 20.66 -6.91 12.79
CA PHE A 280 20.95 -7.73 13.97
C PHE A 280 20.42 -7.10 15.26
N GLU A 281 19.81 -7.91 16.12
CA GLU A 281 19.13 -7.46 17.34
C GLU A 281 19.95 -7.69 18.61
N ARG A 282 21.07 -8.39 18.49
CA ARG A 282 22.02 -8.66 19.56
C ARG A 282 23.45 -8.67 19.04
N ASN A 283 24.40 -8.55 19.97
CA ASN A 283 25.80 -8.81 19.69
C ASN A 283 26.01 -10.32 19.65
N SER A 284 26.55 -10.86 18.56
CA SER A 284 26.88 -12.29 18.46
C SER A 284 27.87 -12.57 17.33
N ASN A 285 28.17 -13.85 17.10
CA ASN A 285 28.78 -14.35 15.87
C ASN A 285 27.69 -15.11 15.09
N VAL A 286 27.43 -14.70 13.84
CA VAL A 286 26.30 -15.22 13.04
C VAL A 286 26.81 -15.81 11.74
N THR A 287 26.23 -16.95 11.34
CA THR A 287 26.39 -17.53 10.01
C THR A 287 25.10 -17.40 9.21
N LEU A 288 25.23 -16.95 7.95
CA LEU A 288 24.21 -17.00 6.92
C LEU A 288 24.49 -18.20 6.00
N TYR A 289 23.56 -19.14 5.99
CA TYR A 289 23.56 -20.32 5.14
C TYR A 289 22.71 -20.11 3.89
N GLY A 290 23.19 -20.65 2.77
CA GLY A 290 22.45 -20.70 1.51
C GLY A 290 21.50 -21.89 1.39
N PRO A 291 20.82 -22.04 0.23
CA PRO A 291 19.80 -23.06 0.02
C PRO A 291 20.25 -24.51 0.17
N ASN A 292 21.56 -24.79 0.02
CA ASN A 292 22.15 -26.11 0.19
C ASN A 292 22.92 -26.22 1.51
N LEU A 293 22.64 -25.34 2.48
CA LEU A 293 23.34 -25.22 3.76
C LEU A 293 24.85 -24.93 3.61
N GLU A 294 25.24 -24.30 2.50
CA GLU A 294 26.58 -23.75 2.32
C GLU A 294 26.76 -22.46 3.14
N ASP A 295 27.93 -22.29 3.75
CA ASP A 295 28.31 -21.05 4.45
C ASP A 295 28.49 -19.93 3.43
N LEU A 296 27.52 -19.01 3.35
CA LEU A 296 27.62 -17.83 2.47
C LEU A 296 28.34 -16.67 3.15
N TRP A 297 28.20 -16.56 4.48
CA TRP A 297 28.88 -15.55 5.27
C TRP A 297 28.89 -15.91 6.76
N THR A 298 29.99 -15.62 7.44
CA THR A 298 30.10 -15.69 8.91
C THR A 298 30.83 -14.46 9.43
N GLY A 299 30.38 -13.91 10.55
CA GLY A 299 31.09 -12.82 11.20
C GLY A 299 30.48 -12.39 12.53
N ASP A 300 31.26 -11.60 13.27
CA ASP A 300 30.78 -10.91 14.47
C ASP A 300 29.87 -9.75 14.07
N VAL A 301 28.79 -9.59 14.81
CA VAL A 301 27.77 -8.56 14.61
C VAL A 301 27.48 -7.84 15.90
N VAL A 302 27.06 -6.59 15.78
CA VAL A 302 26.56 -5.79 16.91
C VAL A 302 25.11 -5.38 16.71
N VAL A 303 24.42 -5.09 17.81
CA VAL A 303 23.04 -4.60 17.81
C VAL A 303 22.90 -3.41 16.85
N GLY A 304 21.93 -3.48 15.94
CA GLY A 304 21.61 -2.44 14.97
C GLY A 304 22.50 -2.44 13.72
N GLN A 305 23.53 -3.31 13.65
CA GLN A 305 24.30 -3.49 12.42
C GLN A 305 23.40 -4.06 11.31
N VAL A 306 23.57 -3.55 10.10
CA VAL A 306 22.88 -4.02 8.89
C VAL A 306 23.88 -4.74 7.99
N LEU A 307 23.55 -5.97 7.60
CA LEU A 307 24.26 -6.74 6.59
C LEU A 307 23.48 -6.72 5.28
N GLN A 308 24.09 -6.19 4.23
CA GLN A 308 23.53 -6.20 2.88
C GLN A 308 24.12 -7.34 2.05
N ARG A 309 23.27 -8.10 1.36
CA ARG A 309 23.67 -9.22 0.51
C ARG A 309 22.91 -9.24 -0.82
N ASN A 310 23.56 -9.83 -1.82
CA ASN A 310 22.94 -10.29 -3.04
C ASN A 310 22.72 -11.79 -2.92
N LEU A 311 21.47 -12.19 -2.77
CA LEU A 311 21.03 -13.57 -2.62
C LEU A 311 20.30 -13.99 -3.89
N ASP A 312 20.53 -15.22 -4.34
CA ASP A 312 19.70 -15.83 -5.36
C ASP A 312 18.30 -16.13 -4.81
N LYS A 313 17.38 -16.55 -5.68
CA LYS A 313 16.07 -17.04 -5.22
C LYS A 313 16.27 -18.35 -4.47
N GLY A 314 15.80 -18.43 -3.23
CA GLY A 314 15.95 -19.65 -2.44
C GLY A 314 15.63 -19.49 -0.96
N PHE A 315 15.80 -20.58 -0.22
CA PHE A 315 15.67 -20.63 1.22
C PHE A 315 17.02 -20.35 1.87
N TYR A 316 17.05 -19.54 2.91
CA TYR A 316 18.24 -19.13 3.63
C TYR A 316 18.04 -19.32 5.13
N GLN A 317 19.14 -19.50 5.85
CA GLN A 317 19.10 -19.68 7.30
C GLN A 317 20.15 -18.80 7.99
N LEU A 318 19.73 -18.06 9.01
CA LEU A 318 20.60 -17.36 9.94
C LEU A 318 20.74 -18.18 11.21
N LYS A 319 21.97 -18.39 11.66
CA LYS A 319 22.28 -19.14 12.87
C LYS A 319 23.20 -18.33 13.77
N ASP A 320 22.83 -18.30 15.05
CA ASP A 320 23.70 -17.77 16.09
C ASP A 320 24.72 -18.83 16.49
N ASN A 321 26.00 -18.51 16.37
CA ASN A 321 27.10 -19.44 16.65
C ASN A 321 27.51 -19.44 18.13
N LEU A 322 27.05 -18.46 18.92
CA LEU A 322 27.41 -18.32 20.34
C LEU A 322 26.27 -18.70 21.27
N ASP A 323 25.02 -18.37 20.92
CA ASP A 323 23.84 -18.67 21.71
C ASP A 323 23.00 -19.78 21.07
N THR A 324 23.22 -21.02 21.53
CA THR A 324 22.49 -22.19 21.05
C THR A 324 21.02 -22.25 21.48
N THR A 325 20.58 -21.32 22.36
CA THR A 325 19.16 -21.22 22.75
C THR A 325 18.32 -20.47 21.72
N VAL A 326 18.99 -19.69 20.84
CA VAL A 326 18.35 -19.00 19.73
C VAL A 326 18.17 -20.00 18.59
N PRO A 327 16.92 -20.34 18.22
CA PRO A 327 16.70 -21.21 17.08
C PRO A 327 17.17 -20.53 15.78
N PRO A 328 17.72 -21.28 14.81
CA PRO A 328 18.03 -20.72 13.51
C PRO A 328 16.79 -20.08 12.87
N LYS A 329 16.95 -18.89 12.29
CA LYS A 329 15.87 -18.21 11.56
C LYS A 329 15.95 -18.59 10.09
N ASN A 330 14.87 -19.15 9.56
CA ASN A 330 14.75 -19.41 8.13
C ASN A 330 14.00 -18.26 7.46
N PHE A 331 14.42 -17.90 6.25
CA PHE A 331 13.72 -16.93 5.41
C PHE A 331 13.86 -17.31 3.93
N THR A 332 13.04 -16.68 3.08
CA THR A 332 13.03 -16.94 1.64
C THR A 332 13.35 -15.66 0.91
N ASN A 333 14.37 -15.68 0.05
CA ASN A 333 14.54 -14.62 -0.94
C ASN A 333 13.71 -14.99 -2.18
N TYR A 334 12.69 -14.21 -2.49
CA TYR A 334 11.71 -14.55 -3.53
C TYR A 334 12.16 -14.20 -4.95
N SER A 335 13.03 -13.19 -5.08
CA SER A 335 13.63 -12.80 -6.36
C SER A 335 14.97 -12.11 -6.12
N PRO A 336 15.97 -12.33 -7.00
CA PRO A 336 17.21 -11.57 -6.93
C PRO A 336 17.04 -10.08 -7.27
N LYS A 337 15.88 -9.68 -7.80
CA LYS A 337 15.59 -8.30 -8.24
C LYS A 337 14.76 -7.50 -7.25
N THR A 338 14.24 -8.13 -6.20
CA THR A 338 13.37 -7.47 -5.22
C THR A 338 14.03 -7.48 -3.87
N ILE A 339 13.98 -6.36 -3.15
CA ILE A 339 14.55 -6.27 -1.81
C ILE A 339 13.69 -7.03 -0.78
N SER A 340 14.35 -7.75 0.11
CA SER A 340 13.77 -8.36 1.31
C SER A 340 14.47 -7.84 2.56
N TYR A 341 13.77 -7.86 3.69
CA TYR A 341 14.27 -7.35 4.96
C TYR A 341 14.15 -8.40 6.06
N GLU A 342 15.23 -8.63 6.78
CA GLU A 342 15.31 -9.62 7.84
C GLU A 342 15.80 -9.00 9.14
N ARG A 343 15.31 -9.55 10.26
CA ARG A 343 15.78 -9.25 11.62
C ARG A 343 16.22 -10.52 12.32
N PHE A 344 17.34 -10.51 13.02
CA PHE A 344 17.92 -11.70 13.65
C PHE A 344 18.61 -11.47 15.00
#